data_AF-A0A957SYK2-F1
#
_entry.id   AF-A0A957SYK2-F1
#
_cell.length_a   1.000
_cell.length_b   1.000
_cell.length_c   1.000
_cell.angle_alpha   90.00
_cell.angle_beta   90.00
_cell.angle_gamma   90.00
#
_symmetry.space_group_name_H-M   'P 1'
#
loop_
_entity.id
_entity.type
_entity.pdbx_description
1 polymer ?
#
loop_
_entity_poly.entity_id
_entity_poly.type
_entity_poly.pdbx_seq_one_letter_code
_entity_poly.pdbx_strand_id
1 'polypeptide(L)'
;MSQLRQVTTTSSGHIDPSFKLTWADFVQVVLEVTVHAYFEMRTAVAVERGWEENTFTINLAEYLRPLAFDRNLRVIPRPKVHTDAMKSGKQQTIEAKEIDLQLFGTWERDYDKRHFVWEAKRVGDKRLAHSYSNLNSEYVNEAIYRFIQRDYAGELDDAGILGYVLDGKVATIVDDINQSMGRIQKNPALPDSNHLCLAPPLKAFGDIYHSTHIREDSSTIQLHHLFLTFDFFDSIPK
;
A
#
# COMPACT_ATOMS: atom_id res chain seq x y z
N MET A 1 -21.47 -8.36 7.73
CA MET A 1 -20.70 -8.38 8.99
C MET A 1 -19.90 -9.68 9.04
N SER A 2 -18.65 -9.66 8.58
CA SER A 2 -17.74 -10.80 8.74
C SER A 2 -17.30 -10.83 10.21
N GLN A 3 -17.74 -11.83 10.97
CA GLN A 3 -17.14 -12.10 12.27
C GLN A 3 -15.70 -12.53 12.00
N LEU A 4 -14.73 -11.65 12.25
CA LEU A 4 -13.34 -12.09 12.38
C LEU A 4 -13.34 -13.18 13.44
N ARG A 5 -13.15 -14.43 13.00
CA ARG A 5 -12.95 -15.56 13.89
C ARG A 5 -11.71 -15.23 14.69
N GLN A 6 -11.91 -14.84 15.95
CA GLN A 6 -10.81 -14.72 16.89
C GLN A 6 -10.08 -16.06 16.87
N VAL A 7 -8.78 -16.02 16.66
CA VAL A 7 -7.93 -17.18 16.89
C VAL A 7 -8.09 -17.49 18.37
N THR A 8 -8.94 -18.45 18.70
CA THR A 8 -9.16 -18.90 20.07
C THR A 8 -7.89 -19.58 20.52
N THR A 9 -7.01 -18.81 21.15
CA THR A 9 -5.90 -19.37 21.92
C THR A 9 -6.53 -20.18 23.05
N THR A 10 -6.33 -21.50 23.04
CA THR A 10 -6.66 -22.31 24.21
C THR A 10 -5.90 -21.76 25.41
N SER A 11 -6.44 -21.95 26.62
CA SER A 11 -5.81 -21.55 27.89
C SER A 11 -4.40 -22.13 28.11
N SER A 12 -3.95 -23.03 27.24
CA SER A 12 -2.61 -23.63 27.21
C SER A 12 -1.61 -22.93 26.28
N GLY A 13 -1.99 -21.85 25.58
CA GLY A 13 -1.11 -21.17 24.61
C GLY A 13 -0.73 -22.01 23.39
N HIS A 14 -1.34 -23.18 23.21
CA HIS A 14 -1.15 -24.00 22.01
C HIS A 14 -2.07 -23.52 20.90
N ILE A 15 -1.45 -23.01 19.82
CA ILE A 15 -2.15 -22.71 18.57
C ILE A 15 -2.64 -24.04 18.00
N ASP A 16 -3.94 -24.14 17.71
CA ASP A 16 -4.53 -25.29 17.04
C ASP A 16 -3.82 -25.52 15.69
N PRO A 17 -3.10 -26.64 15.50
CA PRO A 17 -2.35 -26.91 14.27
C PRO A 17 -3.24 -27.08 13.03
N SER A 18 -4.57 -27.12 13.19
CA SER A 18 -5.54 -27.17 12.09
C SER A 18 -5.90 -25.79 11.51
N PHE A 19 -5.57 -24.69 12.19
CA PHE A 19 -5.85 -23.34 11.68
C PHE A 19 -4.84 -22.96 10.59
N LYS A 20 -5.25 -23.07 9.32
CA LYS A 20 -4.49 -22.57 8.17
C LYS A 20 -5.06 -21.23 7.73
N LEU A 21 -4.34 -20.16 7.99
CA LEU A 21 -4.63 -18.85 7.41
C LEU A 21 -4.34 -18.90 5.90
N THR A 22 -5.32 -18.56 5.07
CA THR A 22 -5.08 -18.45 3.63
C THR A 22 -4.37 -17.14 3.30
N TRP A 23 -3.78 -17.05 2.10
CA TRP A 23 -3.20 -15.79 1.63
C TRP A 23 -4.25 -14.67 1.54
N ALA A 24 -5.45 -14.98 1.06
CA ALA A 24 -6.56 -14.04 1.00
C ALA A 24 -6.97 -13.53 2.39
N ASP A 25 -6.99 -14.41 3.41
CA ASP A 25 -7.26 -14.00 4.79
C ASP A 25 -6.16 -13.06 5.31
N PHE A 26 -4.90 -13.35 5.00
CA PHE A 26 -3.77 -12.48 5.36
C PHE A 26 -3.87 -11.10 4.71
N VAL A 27 -4.12 -11.03 3.40
CA VAL A 27 -4.33 -9.76 2.67
C VAL A 27 -5.49 -8.97 3.30
N GLN A 28 -6.62 -9.63 3.55
CA GLN A 28 -7.78 -9.02 4.19
C GLN A 28 -7.42 -8.41 5.57
N VAL A 29 -6.69 -9.14 6.41
CA VAL A 29 -6.23 -8.64 7.71
C VAL A 29 -5.31 -7.42 7.54
N VAL A 30 -4.37 -7.45 6.58
CA VAL A 30 -3.48 -6.31 6.28
C VAL A 30 -4.29 -5.07 5.92
N LEU A 31 -5.25 -5.19 5.00
CA LEU A 31 -6.11 -4.07 4.61
C LEU A 31 -6.90 -3.51 5.81
N GLU A 32 -7.46 -4.39 6.64
CA GLU A 32 -8.24 -3.99 7.81
C GLU A 32 -7.40 -3.27 8.87
N VAL A 33 -6.19 -3.76 9.18
CA VAL A 33 -5.32 -3.08 10.15
C VAL A 33 -4.80 -1.76 9.62
N THR A 34 -4.49 -1.66 8.31
CA THR A 34 -4.07 -0.40 7.69
C THR A 34 -5.18 0.64 7.71
N VAL A 35 -6.42 0.27 7.37
CA VAL A 35 -7.58 1.17 7.44
C VAL A 35 -7.84 1.61 8.88
N HIS A 36 -7.71 0.71 9.86
CA HIS A 36 -7.89 1.06 11.27
C HIS A 36 -6.81 2.03 11.76
N ALA A 37 -5.54 1.78 11.43
CA ALA A 37 -4.43 2.66 11.75
C ALA A 37 -4.61 4.06 11.14
N TYR A 38 -5.10 4.14 9.91
CA TYR A 38 -5.41 5.41 9.26
C TYR A 38 -6.50 6.19 10.04
N PHE A 39 -7.57 5.53 10.47
CA PHE A 39 -8.60 6.21 11.27
C PHE A 39 -8.06 6.71 12.61
N GLU A 40 -7.26 5.90 13.31
CA GLU A 40 -6.62 6.34 14.56
C GLU A 40 -5.70 7.55 14.31
N MET A 41 -4.81 7.46 13.31
CA MET A 41 -3.92 8.55 12.92
C MET A 41 -4.68 9.84 12.60
N ARG A 42 -5.73 9.76 11.77
CA ARG A 42 -6.54 10.92 11.36
C ARG A 42 -7.18 11.61 12.56
N THR A 43 -7.54 10.88 13.60
CA THR A 43 -8.15 11.47 14.82
C THR A 43 -7.11 11.99 15.81
N ALA A 44 -5.91 11.41 15.83
CA ALA A 44 -4.91 11.68 16.86
C ALA A 44 -3.91 12.78 16.49
N VAL A 45 -3.68 13.02 15.19
CA VAL A 45 -2.64 13.94 14.72
C VAL A 45 -3.22 15.02 13.84
N ALA A 46 -2.81 16.27 14.07
CA ALA A 46 -3.00 17.35 13.12
C ALA A 46 -2.05 17.13 11.93
N VAL A 47 -2.58 16.56 10.85
CA VAL A 47 -1.80 16.28 9.64
C VAL A 47 -1.63 17.59 8.86
N GLU A 48 -0.39 17.91 8.49
CA GLU A 48 -0.11 19.09 7.68
C GLU A 48 -0.10 18.74 6.20
N ARG A 49 -0.71 19.59 5.38
CA ARG A 49 -0.75 19.42 3.91
C ARG A 49 0.64 19.37 3.28
N GLY A 50 1.61 20.03 3.91
CA GLY A 50 3.00 20.10 3.45
C GLY A 50 3.83 18.85 3.74
N TRP A 51 3.26 17.84 4.41
CA TRP A 51 3.99 16.60 4.69
C TRP A 51 4.45 15.92 3.39
N GLU A 52 5.69 15.46 3.43
CA GLU A 52 6.23 14.56 2.42
C GLU A 52 5.61 13.17 2.57
N GLU A 53 5.61 12.40 1.49
CA GLU A 53 5.15 11.01 1.44
C GLU A 53 5.71 10.15 2.57
N ASN A 54 7.02 10.20 2.77
CA ASN A 54 7.71 9.48 3.84
C ASN A 54 7.21 9.87 5.23
N THR A 55 6.85 11.14 5.43
CA THR A 55 6.32 11.62 6.72
C THR A 55 4.95 11.02 6.99
N PHE A 56 4.06 10.97 5.98
CA PHE A 56 2.79 10.27 6.10
C PHE A 56 3.00 8.79 6.42
N THR A 57 3.85 8.10 5.67
CA THR A 57 4.13 6.66 5.82
C THR A 57 4.65 6.32 7.21
N ILE A 58 5.63 7.07 7.72
CA ILE A 58 6.22 6.83 9.03
C ILE A 58 5.20 7.07 10.13
N ASN A 59 4.41 8.15 10.06
CA ASN A 59 3.38 8.41 11.05
C ASN A 59 2.29 7.33 11.04
N LEU A 60 1.85 6.89 9.86
CA LEU A 60 0.89 5.78 9.75
C LEU A 60 1.44 4.49 10.36
N ALA A 61 2.74 4.21 10.16
CA ALA A 61 3.39 3.03 10.71
C ALA A 61 3.35 2.98 12.25
N GLU A 62 3.39 4.12 12.93
CA GLU A 62 3.30 4.18 14.40
C GLU A 62 1.95 3.68 14.93
N TYR A 63 0.85 3.98 14.22
CA TYR A 63 -0.49 3.48 14.54
C TYR A 63 -0.69 2.04 14.04
N LEU A 64 -0.07 1.69 12.92
CA LEU A 64 -0.20 0.37 12.30
C LEU A 64 0.47 -0.73 13.13
N ARG A 65 1.65 -0.49 13.69
CA ARG A 65 2.41 -1.49 14.45
C ARG A 65 1.65 -2.16 15.60
N PRO A 66 1.04 -1.44 16.56
CA PRO A 66 0.31 -2.08 17.66
C PRO A 66 -0.88 -2.91 17.15
N LEU A 67 -1.65 -2.36 16.20
CA LEU A 67 -2.79 -3.05 15.60
C LEU A 67 -2.38 -4.31 14.83
N ALA A 68 -1.26 -4.23 14.10
CA ALA A 68 -0.67 -5.36 13.40
C ALA A 68 -0.17 -6.43 14.38
N PHE A 69 0.51 -6.02 15.46
CA PHE A 69 0.99 -6.93 16.50
C PHE A 69 -0.13 -7.74 17.13
N ASP A 70 -1.27 -7.11 17.44
CA ASP A 70 -2.47 -7.79 17.97
C ASP A 70 -3.07 -8.81 17.00
N ARG A 71 -2.73 -8.70 15.70
CA ARG A 71 -3.09 -9.64 14.64
C ARG A 71 -1.95 -10.59 14.28
N ASN A 72 -0.93 -10.70 15.13
CA ASN A 72 0.26 -11.52 14.91
C ASN A 72 1.03 -11.13 13.63
N LEU A 73 0.97 -9.86 13.22
CA LEU A 73 1.72 -9.31 12.10
C LEU A 73 2.93 -8.51 12.60
N ARG A 74 3.97 -8.45 11.78
CA ARG A 74 5.07 -7.50 11.92
C ARG A 74 5.00 -6.47 10.80
N VAL A 75 5.40 -5.24 11.12
CA VAL A 75 5.45 -4.11 10.18
C VAL A 75 6.87 -3.60 10.17
N ILE A 76 7.47 -3.55 8.98
CA ILE A 76 8.77 -2.92 8.75
C ILE A 76 8.51 -1.70 7.88
N PRO A 77 8.70 -0.46 8.38
CA PRO A 77 8.69 0.71 7.52
C PRO A 77 10.00 0.79 6.73
N ARG A 78 9.91 1.26 5.49
CA ARG A 78 11.07 1.60 4.67
C ARG A 78 12.12 0.47 4.55
N PRO A 79 11.76 -0.82 4.37
CA PRO A 79 12.76 -1.85 4.15
C PRO A 79 13.45 -1.66 2.80
N LYS A 80 14.73 -2.00 2.77
CA LYS A 80 15.54 -2.05 1.54
C LYS A 80 15.47 -3.43 0.89
N VAL A 81 15.20 -3.46 -0.41
CA VAL A 81 15.20 -4.67 -1.23
C VAL A 81 16.61 -4.91 -1.76
N HIS A 82 17.25 -5.97 -1.26
CA HIS A 82 18.58 -6.39 -1.70
C HIS A 82 18.49 -7.51 -2.73
N THR A 83 18.97 -7.25 -3.95
CA THR A 83 19.03 -8.22 -5.05
C THR A 83 20.12 -9.27 -4.81
N ASP A 84 20.09 -10.38 -5.54
CA ASP A 84 21.16 -11.38 -5.49
C ASP A 84 22.50 -10.83 -6.00
N ALA A 85 22.47 -9.86 -6.93
CA ALA A 85 23.66 -9.12 -7.34
C ALA A 85 24.26 -8.32 -6.18
N MET A 86 23.43 -7.69 -5.34
CA MET A 86 23.90 -6.99 -4.13
C MET A 86 24.43 -7.97 -3.08
N LYS A 87 23.71 -9.07 -2.81
CA LYS A 87 24.14 -10.11 -1.85
C LYS A 87 25.46 -10.77 -2.24
N SER A 88 25.73 -10.90 -3.55
CA SER A 88 26.98 -11.45 -4.08
C SER A 88 28.09 -10.41 -4.28
N GLY A 89 27.86 -9.14 -3.92
CA GLY A 89 28.85 -8.06 -4.04
C GLY A 89 29.07 -7.53 -5.46
N LYS A 90 28.22 -7.94 -6.43
CA LYS A 90 28.27 -7.46 -7.82
C LYS A 90 27.60 -6.09 -8.01
N GLN A 91 26.83 -5.66 -7.03
CA GLN A 91 26.16 -4.36 -6.98
C GLN A 91 26.26 -3.77 -5.57
N GLN A 92 26.32 -2.44 -5.45
CA GLN A 92 26.39 -1.78 -4.15
C GLN A 92 25.02 -1.77 -3.45
N THR A 93 25.00 -2.02 -2.13
CA THR A 93 23.76 -2.03 -1.34
C THR A 93 23.15 -0.64 -1.14
N ILE A 94 23.92 0.44 -1.37
CA ILE A 94 23.38 1.81 -1.33
C ILE A 94 22.34 2.07 -2.42
N GLU A 95 22.39 1.30 -3.51
CA GLU A 95 21.45 1.37 -4.63
C GLU A 95 20.18 0.52 -4.41
N ALA A 96 20.05 -0.13 -3.25
CA ALA A 96 18.88 -0.92 -2.91
C ALA A 96 17.63 -0.05 -2.96
N LYS A 97 16.63 -0.51 -3.71
CA LYS A 97 15.32 0.13 -3.75
C LYS A 97 14.65 0.00 -2.39
N GLU A 98 13.85 0.98 -2.03
CA GLU A 98 13.16 1.03 -0.75
C GLU A 98 11.65 0.92 -1.00
N ILE A 99 10.99 0.13 -0.17
CA ILE A 99 9.52 -0.06 -0.14
C ILE A 99 8.99 0.77 1.02
N ASP A 100 7.83 1.41 0.90
CA ASP A 100 7.28 2.24 1.98
C ASP A 100 6.92 1.45 3.25
N LEU A 101 6.16 0.36 3.12
CA LEU A 101 5.85 -0.55 4.24
C LEU A 101 5.88 -2.01 3.80
N GLN A 102 6.34 -2.89 4.67
CA GLN A 102 6.25 -4.32 4.50
C GLN A 102 5.59 -4.95 5.73
N LEU A 103 4.65 -5.86 5.50
CA LEU A 103 3.95 -6.61 6.54
C LEU A 103 4.08 -8.10 6.30
N PHE A 104 4.28 -8.88 7.37
CA PHE A 104 4.29 -10.34 7.29
C PHE A 104 3.77 -10.97 8.58
N GLY A 105 3.22 -12.17 8.45
CA GLY A 105 2.77 -12.95 9.61
C GLY A 105 3.94 -13.45 10.43
N THR A 106 3.84 -13.39 11.76
CA THR A 106 4.86 -13.97 12.67
C THR A 106 4.93 -15.49 12.57
N TRP A 107 3.89 -16.12 12.03
CA TRP A 107 3.81 -17.55 11.77
C TRP A 107 4.50 -17.98 10.46
N GLU A 108 4.87 -17.03 9.60
CA GLU A 108 5.51 -17.33 8.33
C GLU A 108 7.02 -17.48 8.53
N ARG A 109 7.54 -18.67 8.22
CA ARG A 109 8.97 -18.96 8.33
C ARG A 109 9.75 -18.36 7.17
N ASP A 110 9.12 -18.27 6.00
CA ASP A 110 9.69 -17.71 4.79
C ASP A 110 9.19 -16.26 4.58
N TYR A 111 9.38 -15.41 5.59
CA TYR A 111 8.90 -14.02 5.56
C TYR A 111 9.50 -13.21 4.38
N ASP A 112 10.67 -13.59 3.89
CA ASP A 112 11.28 -13.01 2.68
C ASP A 112 10.45 -13.27 1.41
N LYS A 113 9.63 -14.33 1.39
CA LYS A 113 8.83 -14.74 0.23
C LYS A 113 7.34 -14.45 0.37
N ARG A 114 6.83 -14.42 1.60
CA ARG A 114 5.40 -14.27 1.90
C ARG A 114 5.17 -13.09 2.82
N HIS A 115 5.00 -11.93 2.19
CA HIS A 115 4.76 -10.67 2.85
C HIS A 115 3.90 -9.78 1.95
N PHE A 116 3.18 -8.84 2.54
CA PHE A 116 2.47 -7.81 1.81
C PHE A 116 3.31 -6.53 1.79
N VAL A 117 3.31 -5.81 0.68
CA VAL A 117 4.01 -4.52 0.59
C VAL A 117 3.03 -3.41 0.26
N TRP A 118 3.26 -2.25 0.86
CA TRP A 118 2.67 -1.00 0.44
C TRP A 118 3.75 -0.15 -0.20
N GLU A 119 3.48 0.33 -1.42
CA GLU A 119 4.06 1.58 -1.92
C GLU A 119 3.11 2.71 -1.54
N ALA A 120 3.61 3.90 -1.27
CA ALA A 120 2.81 5.07 -0.98
C ALA A 120 3.07 6.16 -2.01
N LYS A 121 2.04 6.93 -2.36
CA LYS A 121 2.15 8.09 -3.23
C LYS A 121 1.24 9.20 -2.75
N ARG A 122 1.70 10.45 -2.83
CA ARG A 122 0.80 11.61 -2.71
C ARG A 122 -0.04 11.74 -3.97
N VAL A 123 -1.32 12.06 -3.82
CA VAL A 123 -2.26 12.27 -4.93
C VAL A 123 -3.11 13.50 -4.68
N GLY A 124 -3.64 14.08 -5.75
CA GLY A 124 -4.50 15.26 -5.63
C GLY A 124 -5.19 15.59 -6.94
N ASP A 125 -6.26 16.38 -6.82
CA ASP A 125 -6.96 16.90 -7.98
C ASP A 125 -6.12 18.01 -8.64
N LYS A 126 -5.52 17.71 -9.80
CA LYS A 126 -4.69 18.64 -10.59
C LYS A 126 -5.39 19.95 -10.97
N ARG A 127 -6.73 20.00 -10.90
CA ARG A 127 -7.51 21.22 -11.16
C ARG A 127 -7.49 22.19 -9.99
N LEU A 128 -7.16 21.74 -8.77
CA LEU A 128 -7.18 22.55 -7.55
C LEU A 128 -5.83 23.24 -7.28
N ALA A 129 -4.71 22.61 -7.64
CA ALA A 129 -3.39 23.24 -7.52
C ALA A 129 -2.42 22.75 -8.60
N HIS A 130 -1.61 23.67 -9.13
CA HIS A 130 -0.60 23.35 -10.15
C HIS A 130 0.46 22.36 -9.65
N SER A 131 0.78 22.40 -8.35
CA SER A 131 1.67 21.45 -7.68
C SER A 131 1.19 20.00 -7.74
N TYR A 132 -0.09 19.76 -8.04
CA TYR A 132 -0.66 18.41 -8.16
C TYR A 132 -0.63 17.86 -9.59
N SER A 133 -0.16 18.64 -10.57
CA SER A 133 -0.21 18.30 -12.01
C SER A 133 0.47 16.97 -12.36
N ASN A 134 1.54 16.60 -11.65
CA ASN A 134 2.31 15.38 -11.93
C ASN A 134 1.99 14.22 -10.99
N LEU A 135 1.34 14.46 -9.84
CA LEU A 135 1.16 13.45 -8.78
C LEU A 135 0.46 12.18 -9.30
N ASN A 136 -0.60 12.33 -10.10
CA ASN A 136 -1.33 11.17 -10.63
C ASN A 136 -0.49 10.42 -11.69
N SER A 137 0.39 11.11 -12.42
CA SER A 137 1.31 10.47 -13.35
C SER A 137 2.46 9.75 -12.63
N GLU A 138 2.94 10.30 -11.52
CA GLU A 138 3.92 9.67 -10.63
C GLU A 138 3.31 8.43 -9.97
N TYR A 139 2.06 8.48 -9.56
CA TYR A 139 1.33 7.32 -9.04
C TYR A 139 1.39 6.13 -10.01
N VAL A 140 1.16 6.37 -11.30
CA VAL A 140 1.22 5.31 -12.30
C VAL A 140 2.66 4.89 -12.58
N ASN A 141 3.56 5.83 -12.86
CA ASN A 141 4.93 5.53 -13.30
C ASN A 141 5.83 4.99 -12.19
N GLU A 142 5.62 5.42 -10.95
CA GLU A 142 6.51 5.15 -9.84
C GLU A 142 5.90 4.24 -8.77
N ALA A 143 4.59 3.98 -8.78
CA ALA A 143 4.02 2.94 -7.94
C ALA A 143 3.58 1.73 -8.78
N ILE A 144 2.63 1.90 -9.69
CA ILE A 144 2.06 0.78 -10.45
C ILE A 144 3.13 0.10 -11.32
N TYR A 145 3.91 0.88 -12.07
CA TYR A 145 4.93 0.32 -12.94
C TYR A 145 6.07 -0.39 -12.21
N ARG A 146 6.42 0.03 -10.98
CA ARG A 146 7.41 -0.68 -10.17
C ARG A 146 6.93 -2.10 -9.81
N PHE A 147 5.63 -2.30 -9.63
CA PHE A 147 5.05 -3.64 -9.44
C PHE A 147 5.02 -4.48 -10.72
N ILE A 148 4.72 -3.85 -11.87
CA ILE A 148 4.74 -4.51 -13.19
C ILE A 148 6.16 -4.98 -13.55
N GLN A 149 7.15 -4.14 -13.26
CA GLN A 149 8.58 -4.39 -13.46
C GLN A 149 9.22 -5.25 -12.38
N ARG A 150 8.43 -5.70 -11.39
CA ARG A 150 8.84 -6.62 -10.32
C ARG A 150 9.94 -6.06 -9.40
N ASP A 151 10.00 -4.74 -9.24
CA ASP A 151 11.02 -4.06 -8.42
C ASP A 151 10.91 -4.33 -6.92
N TYR A 152 9.69 -4.56 -6.43
CA TYR A 152 9.40 -4.64 -4.99
C TYR A 152 8.79 -5.96 -4.55
N ALA A 153 8.18 -6.70 -5.48
CA ALA A 153 7.23 -7.74 -5.16
C ALA A 153 7.30 -8.88 -6.19
N GLY A 154 8.50 -9.22 -6.67
CA GLY A 154 8.67 -10.11 -7.82
C GLY A 154 8.04 -11.50 -7.68
N GLU A 155 7.74 -11.95 -6.46
CA GLU A 155 7.11 -13.24 -6.14
C GLU A 155 5.71 -13.11 -5.51
N LEU A 156 5.18 -11.90 -5.30
CA LEU A 156 3.90 -11.70 -4.62
C LEU A 156 2.74 -11.68 -5.62
N ASP A 157 1.62 -12.31 -5.29
CA ASP A 157 0.40 -12.21 -6.11
C ASP A 157 -0.42 -10.96 -5.78
N ASP A 158 -0.27 -10.42 -4.56
CA ASP A 158 -0.96 -9.24 -4.06
C ASP A 158 0.04 -8.23 -3.49
N ALA A 159 -0.21 -6.96 -3.76
CA ALA A 159 0.46 -5.83 -3.10
C ALA A 159 -0.51 -4.65 -3.00
N GLY A 160 -0.08 -3.56 -2.38
CA GLY A 160 -0.92 -2.40 -2.20
C GLY A 160 -0.25 -1.09 -2.52
N ILE A 161 -1.07 -0.10 -2.84
CA ILE A 161 -0.65 1.30 -2.99
C ILE A 161 -1.50 2.20 -2.09
N LEU A 162 -0.85 2.98 -1.24
CA LEU A 162 -1.49 4.03 -0.44
C LEU A 162 -1.47 5.34 -1.22
N GLY A 163 -2.64 5.91 -1.48
CA GLY A 163 -2.77 7.26 -2.03
C GLY A 163 -3.05 8.26 -0.91
N TYR A 164 -2.08 9.08 -0.51
CA TYR A 164 -2.31 10.18 0.43
C TYR A 164 -2.95 11.35 -0.30
N VAL A 165 -4.26 11.55 -0.09
CA VAL A 165 -5.07 12.54 -0.80
C VAL A 165 -4.83 13.92 -0.19
N LEU A 166 -4.17 14.80 -0.96
CA LEU A 166 -3.85 16.16 -0.54
C LEU A 166 -5.01 17.15 -0.76
N ASP A 167 -5.79 16.96 -1.82
CA ASP A 167 -6.99 17.75 -2.09
C ASP A 167 -7.86 17.10 -3.18
N GLY A 168 -9.16 17.39 -3.15
CA GLY A 168 -10.14 16.97 -4.14
C GLY A 168 -10.88 15.68 -3.79
N LYS A 169 -11.77 15.27 -4.70
CA LYS A 169 -12.59 14.06 -4.54
C LYS A 169 -11.84 12.84 -5.07
N VAL A 170 -11.79 11.76 -4.27
CA VAL A 170 -11.12 10.51 -4.63
C VAL A 170 -11.56 9.99 -6.00
N ALA A 171 -12.88 9.96 -6.27
CA ALA A 171 -13.40 9.51 -7.56
C ALA A 171 -12.78 10.26 -8.76
N THR A 172 -12.65 11.59 -8.65
CA THR A 172 -12.06 12.38 -9.73
C THR A 172 -10.56 12.21 -9.86
N ILE A 173 -9.85 11.95 -8.74
CA ILE A 173 -8.42 11.60 -8.76
C ILE A 173 -8.23 10.24 -9.44
N VAL A 174 -9.08 9.26 -9.13
CA VAL A 174 -9.06 7.93 -9.76
C VAL A 174 -9.32 8.02 -11.26
N ASP A 175 -10.29 8.83 -11.69
CA ASP A 175 -10.52 9.09 -13.12
C ASP A 175 -9.28 9.67 -13.81
N ASP A 176 -8.58 10.58 -13.15
CA ASP A 176 -7.33 11.15 -13.66
C ASP A 176 -6.19 10.12 -13.69
N ILE A 177 -6.08 9.24 -12.70
CA ILE A 177 -5.10 8.12 -12.69
C ILE A 177 -5.38 7.16 -13.85
N ASN A 178 -6.63 6.75 -14.05
CA ASN A 178 -7.04 5.89 -15.16
C ASN A 178 -6.75 6.55 -16.52
N GLN A 179 -7.02 7.85 -16.66
CA GLN A 179 -6.62 8.58 -17.88
C GLN A 179 -5.10 8.61 -18.06
N SER A 180 -4.34 8.77 -16.98
CA SER A 180 -2.88 8.72 -17.02
C SER A 180 -2.38 7.36 -17.50
N MET A 181 -2.99 6.25 -17.07
CA MET A 181 -2.64 4.89 -17.51
C MET A 181 -2.69 4.70 -19.04
N GLY A 182 -3.67 5.29 -19.70
CA GLY A 182 -3.83 5.20 -21.17
C GLY A 182 -2.96 6.17 -21.98
N ARG A 183 -2.21 7.09 -21.33
CA ARG A 183 -1.51 8.21 -22.00
C ARG A 183 -0.06 8.40 -21.56
N ILE A 184 0.55 7.38 -20.98
CA ILE A 184 1.90 7.48 -20.42
C ILE A 184 2.94 7.61 -21.55
N GLN A 185 3.86 8.57 -21.41
CA GLN A 185 4.97 8.74 -22.35
C GLN A 185 6.20 7.87 -22.02
N LYS A 186 6.46 7.61 -20.73
CA LYS A 186 7.65 6.88 -20.25
C LYS A 186 7.52 5.35 -20.30
N ASN A 187 6.28 4.85 -20.25
CA ASN A 187 5.97 3.43 -20.21
C ASN A 187 4.84 3.13 -21.20
N PRO A 188 4.61 1.86 -21.58
CA PRO A 188 3.48 1.48 -22.42
C PRO A 188 2.13 1.98 -21.87
N ALA A 189 1.16 2.22 -22.75
CA ALA A 189 -0.20 2.45 -22.28
C ALA A 189 -0.77 1.16 -21.68
N LEU A 190 -1.42 1.25 -20.52
CA LEU A 190 -2.14 0.14 -19.94
C LEU A 190 -3.57 0.10 -20.52
N PRO A 191 -4.09 -1.07 -20.92
CA PRO A 191 -5.48 -1.22 -21.37
C PRO A 191 -6.49 -0.93 -20.25
N ASP A 192 -7.72 -0.59 -20.63
CA ASP A 192 -8.81 -0.29 -19.69
C ASP A 192 -9.09 -1.40 -18.67
N SER A 193 -8.78 -2.65 -19.00
CA SER A 193 -8.89 -3.79 -18.07
C SER A 193 -7.95 -3.70 -16.86
N ASN A 194 -6.93 -2.84 -16.93
CA ASN A 194 -5.99 -2.58 -15.83
C ASN A 194 -6.36 -1.32 -15.01
N HIS A 195 -7.44 -0.62 -15.38
CA HIS A 195 -7.89 0.56 -14.65
C HIS A 195 -8.32 0.20 -13.22
N LEU A 196 -8.22 1.21 -12.34
CA LEU A 196 -8.72 1.12 -10.98
C LEU A 196 -10.23 0.94 -11.00
N CYS A 197 -10.67 -0.16 -10.39
CA CYS A 197 -12.08 -0.50 -10.20
C CYS A 197 -12.44 -0.38 -8.73
N LEU A 198 -13.61 0.19 -8.42
CA LEU A 198 -14.09 0.33 -7.05
C LEU A 198 -14.23 -1.06 -6.40
N ALA A 199 -13.64 -1.23 -5.23
CA ALA A 199 -13.72 -2.45 -4.46
C ALA A 199 -14.82 -2.36 -3.38
N PRO A 200 -15.28 -3.50 -2.83
CA PRO A 200 -16.19 -3.49 -1.69
C PRO A 200 -15.60 -2.70 -0.50
N PRO A 201 -16.41 -1.92 0.23
CA PRO A 201 -15.93 -1.14 1.36
C PRO A 201 -15.47 -2.04 2.52
N LEU A 202 -14.43 -1.60 3.23
CA LEU A 202 -13.98 -2.21 4.48
C LEU A 202 -14.58 -1.42 5.65
N LYS A 203 -15.65 -1.98 6.22
CA LYS A 203 -16.44 -1.32 7.28
C LYS A 203 -16.97 0.04 6.77
N ALA A 204 -16.54 1.15 7.38
CA ALA A 204 -16.93 2.51 7.00
C ALA A 204 -15.98 3.15 5.97
N PHE A 205 -14.88 2.48 5.60
CA PHE A 205 -13.93 3.00 4.62
C PHE A 205 -14.32 2.54 3.21
N GLY A 206 -14.68 3.51 2.35
CA GLY A 206 -15.20 3.25 1.00
C GLY A 206 -14.24 3.59 -0.14
N ASP A 207 -13.15 4.30 0.12
CA ASP A 207 -12.19 4.76 -0.88
C ASP A 207 -11.14 3.68 -1.20
N ILE A 208 -11.65 2.50 -1.58
CA ILE A 208 -10.88 1.29 -1.89
C ILE A 208 -11.08 0.94 -3.35
N TYR A 209 -9.97 0.72 -4.05
CA TYR A 209 -9.98 0.28 -5.44
C TYR A 209 -9.05 -0.92 -5.61
N HIS A 210 -9.25 -1.69 -6.66
CA HIS A 210 -8.29 -2.70 -7.09
C HIS A 210 -7.94 -2.51 -8.56
N SER A 211 -6.78 -3.02 -8.96
CA SER A 211 -6.43 -3.22 -10.35
C SER A 211 -5.63 -4.51 -10.49
N THR A 212 -5.65 -5.12 -11.66
CA THR A 212 -4.88 -6.33 -11.97
C THR A 212 -3.95 -6.02 -13.12
N HIS A 213 -2.69 -6.44 -13.05
CA HIS A 213 -1.68 -6.15 -14.07
C HIS A 213 -0.93 -7.42 -14.47
N ILE A 214 -0.53 -7.50 -15.74
CA ILE A 214 0.40 -8.51 -16.24
C ILE A 214 1.81 -7.96 -16.10
N ARG A 215 2.68 -8.72 -15.44
CA ARG A 215 4.10 -8.40 -15.26
C ARG A 215 4.93 -8.75 -16.47
N GLU A 216 6.17 -8.29 -16.48
CA GLU A 216 7.13 -8.59 -17.56
C GLU A 216 7.43 -10.09 -17.72
N ASP A 217 7.29 -10.88 -16.66
CA ASP A 217 7.44 -12.34 -16.68
C ASP A 217 6.13 -13.08 -17.01
N SER A 218 5.09 -12.34 -17.44
CA SER A 218 3.74 -12.84 -17.72
C SER A 218 2.96 -13.34 -16.51
N SER A 219 3.49 -13.23 -15.29
CA SER A 219 2.70 -13.43 -14.08
C SER A 219 1.74 -12.27 -13.86
N THR A 220 0.73 -12.46 -13.01
CA THR A 220 -0.24 -11.42 -12.67
C THR A 220 0.00 -10.89 -11.27
N ILE A 221 -0.27 -9.60 -11.06
CA ILE A 221 -0.36 -9.01 -9.73
C ILE A 221 -1.69 -8.30 -9.56
N GLN A 222 -2.32 -8.51 -8.41
CA GLN A 222 -3.43 -7.71 -7.94
C GLN A 222 -2.91 -6.60 -7.02
N LEU A 223 -3.27 -5.36 -7.34
CA LEU A 223 -2.95 -4.18 -6.53
C LEU A 223 -4.20 -3.72 -5.80
N HIS A 224 -4.06 -3.54 -4.49
CA HIS A 224 -5.08 -2.96 -3.61
C HIS A 224 -4.76 -1.49 -3.35
N HIS A 225 -5.66 -0.59 -3.68
CA HIS A 225 -5.45 0.85 -3.58
C HIS A 225 -6.31 1.43 -2.46
N LEU A 226 -5.69 2.07 -1.48
CA LEU A 226 -6.38 2.79 -0.41
C LEU A 226 -6.11 4.29 -0.55
N PHE A 227 -7.16 5.08 -0.77
CA PHE A 227 -7.03 6.54 -0.86
C PHE A 227 -7.38 7.20 0.47
N LEU A 228 -6.34 7.60 1.19
CA LEU A 228 -6.42 8.09 2.57
C LEU A 228 -6.60 9.61 2.56
N THR A 229 -7.76 10.08 3.00
CA THR A 229 -8.13 11.51 2.98
C THR A 229 -8.02 12.11 4.38
N PHE A 230 -7.26 13.20 4.52
CA PHE A 230 -7.08 13.88 5.79
C PHE A 230 -7.76 15.24 5.80
N ASP A 231 -8.21 15.65 6.98
CA ASP A 231 -8.64 17.02 7.23
C ASP A 231 -7.39 17.83 7.56
N PHE A 232 -6.87 18.58 6.59
CA PHE A 232 -5.66 19.37 6.78
C PHE A 232 -5.97 20.66 7.53
N PHE A 233 -5.10 21.01 8.48
CA PHE A 233 -5.08 22.34 9.05
C PHE A 233 -4.18 23.21 8.20
N ASP A 234 -4.70 24.33 7.71
CA ASP A 234 -3.85 25.36 7.10
C ASP A 234 -2.94 25.88 8.21
N SER A 235 -1.64 25.60 8.11
CA SER A 235 -0.66 26.26 8.95
C SER A 235 -0.73 27.75 8.63
N ILE A 236 -1.00 28.56 9.66
CA ILE A 236 -0.95 30.02 9.52
C ILE A 236 0.41 30.35 8.89
N PRO A 237 0.44 31.05 7.74
CA PRO A 237 1.70 31.34 7.06
C PRO A 237 2.63 32.05 8.05
N LYS A 238 3.80 31.44 8.28
CA LYS A 238 4.88 32.04 9.07
C LYS A 238 5.52 33.19 8.31
#